data_AF-A0A382XSL2-F1
#
_entry.id   AF-A0A382XSL2-F1
#
_cell.length_a   1.000
_cell.length_b   1.000
_cell.length_c   1.000
_cell.angle_alpha   90.00
_cell.angle_beta   90.00
_cell.angle_gamma   90.00
#
_symmetry.space_group_name_H-M   'P 1'
#
loop_
_entity.id
_entity.type
_entity.pdbx_description
1 polymer ?
#
loop_
_entity_poly.entity_id
_entity_poly.type
_entity_poly.pdbx_seq_one_letter_code
_entity_poly.pdbx_strand_id
1 'polypeptide(L)'
;LALDQDTNPTPANQFFKLESKMAKDLIDKISSSVELNRIKELMKLYCTGLSGDDVSVANSSNLSEKNIGWTQSDLPTSDGKTIYLPNVVNKYQIKDQNFDYYKVIATHQEALLEFGTFKYDPKIKPKNRKSLKIHNRLKKELNESQEEHATRFAKVLRAIPPFSSDPQLASDLFEIIENYRVDQKIIDKYKGLRNAFINVQYEQVIERKNSSELNEREAMIEEIIKFTLGKRKNFKIRRGFTKEFKAIIGYFLTLKRIDGSVEDSMTV
;
A
#
# COMPACT_ATOMS: atom_id res chain seq x y z
N LEU A 1 -43.53 -47.60 19.37
CA LEU A 1 -42.60 -46.60 18.83
C LEU A 1 -41.65 -46.21 19.96
N ALA A 2 -40.51 -46.90 20.06
CA ALA A 2 -39.46 -46.48 20.96
C ALA A 2 -38.85 -45.20 20.38
N LEU A 3 -39.05 -44.08 21.08
CA LEU A 3 -38.25 -42.88 20.87
C LEU A 3 -36.87 -43.20 21.44
N ASP A 4 -35.90 -43.48 20.58
CA ASP A 4 -34.49 -43.36 20.93
C ASP A 4 -34.25 -41.89 21.29
N GLN A 5 -34.47 -41.55 22.56
CA GLN A 5 -33.92 -40.33 23.13
C GLN A 5 -32.45 -40.62 23.38
N ASP A 6 -31.65 -40.43 22.33
CA ASP A 6 -30.20 -40.27 22.46
C ASP A 6 -29.96 -38.97 23.24
N THR A 7 -30.06 -39.08 24.57
CA THR A 7 -29.94 -38.00 25.56
C THR A 7 -28.49 -37.63 25.81
N ASN A 8 -27.56 -38.04 24.95
CA ASN A 8 -26.15 -37.73 25.12
C ASN A 8 -25.96 -36.20 25.00
N PRO A 9 -25.67 -35.47 26.09
CA PRO A 9 -25.55 -34.02 26.05
C PRO A 9 -24.17 -33.59 25.52
N THR A 10 -23.28 -34.56 25.28
CA THR A 10 -21.89 -34.32 24.88
C THR A 10 -21.78 -33.50 23.59
N PRO A 11 -22.52 -33.81 22.50
CA PRO A 11 -22.47 -33.00 21.27
C PRO A 11 -22.97 -31.57 21.49
N ALA A 12 -24.04 -31.39 22.27
CA ALA A 12 -24.59 -30.07 22.61
C ALA A 12 -23.60 -29.26 23.46
N ASN A 13 -23.01 -29.88 24.49
CA ASN A 13 -21.98 -29.26 25.33
C ASN A 13 -20.73 -28.87 24.52
N GLN A 14 -20.26 -29.75 23.63
CA GLN A 14 -19.14 -29.44 22.73
C GLN A 14 -19.49 -28.30 21.77
N PHE A 15 -20.74 -28.19 21.32
CA PHE A 15 -21.19 -27.09 20.48
C PHE A 15 -21.17 -25.75 21.23
N PHE A 16 -21.78 -25.67 22.41
CA PHE A 16 -21.81 -24.42 23.19
C PHE A 16 -20.44 -24.01 23.77
N LYS A 17 -19.52 -24.96 23.97
CA LYS A 17 -18.12 -24.68 24.36
C LYS A 17 -17.19 -24.31 23.20
N LEU A 18 -17.69 -24.25 21.96
CA LEU A 18 -16.88 -24.01 20.75
C LEU A 18 -15.82 -25.10 20.48
N GLU A 19 -16.04 -26.31 20.97
CA GLU A 19 -15.14 -27.45 20.78
C GLU A 19 -15.51 -28.26 19.52
N SER A 20 -16.79 -28.27 19.13
CA SER A 20 -17.26 -28.99 17.95
C SER A 20 -16.94 -28.24 16.64
N LYS A 21 -16.70 -29.00 15.56
CA LYS A 21 -16.51 -28.44 14.21
C LYS A 21 -17.71 -27.59 13.78
N MET A 22 -18.93 -28.06 14.05
CA MET A 22 -20.16 -27.35 13.68
C MET A 22 -20.29 -25.98 14.36
N ALA A 23 -19.90 -25.86 15.64
CA ALA A 23 -19.91 -24.58 16.34
C ALA A 23 -18.87 -23.61 15.78
N LYS A 24 -17.66 -24.12 15.48
CA LYS A 24 -16.59 -23.32 14.86
C LYS A 24 -16.99 -22.85 13.46
N ASP A 25 -17.59 -23.72 12.65
CA ASP A 25 -18.08 -23.40 11.32
C ASP A 25 -19.25 -22.39 11.38
N LEU A 26 -20.13 -22.49 12.38
CA LEU A 26 -21.21 -21.53 12.60
C LEU A 26 -20.68 -20.15 12.97
N ILE A 27 -19.76 -20.07 13.94
CA ILE A 27 -19.12 -18.80 14.29
C ILE A 27 -18.37 -18.22 13.09
N ASP A 28 -17.67 -19.05 12.32
CA ASP A 28 -16.99 -18.59 11.12
C ASP A 28 -17.97 -18.03 10.07
N LYS A 29 -19.12 -18.69 9.89
CA LYS A 29 -20.14 -18.26 8.93
C LYS A 29 -20.81 -16.94 9.34
N ILE A 30 -20.99 -16.71 10.64
CA ILE A 30 -21.64 -15.49 11.16
C ILE A 30 -20.60 -14.37 11.35
N SER A 31 -19.33 -14.71 11.57
CA SER A 31 -18.26 -13.74 11.74
C SER A 31 -17.99 -13.00 10.43
N SER A 32 -17.93 -11.68 10.51
CA SER A 32 -17.41 -10.83 9.44
C SER A 32 -15.89 -10.92 9.30
N SER A 33 -15.19 -11.40 10.32
CA SER A 33 -13.72 -11.42 10.33
C SER A 33 -13.16 -12.48 9.39
N VAL A 34 -12.00 -12.18 8.81
CA VAL A 34 -11.23 -13.12 8.00
C VAL A 34 -9.85 -13.31 8.65
N GLU A 35 -9.53 -14.55 9.01
CA GLU A 35 -8.23 -14.92 9.58
C GLU A 35 -7.29 -15.39 8.46
N LEU A 36 -6.09 -14.81 8.39
CA LEU A 36 -5.09 -15.14 7.37
C LEU A 36 -4.77 -16.64 7.36
N ASN A 37 -4.62 -17.27 8.53
CA ASN A 37 -4.31 -18.69 8.63
C ASN A 37 -5.33 -19.59 7.90
N ARG A 38 -6.59 -19.17 7.79
CA ARG A 38 -7.64 -19.94 7.09
C ARG A 38 -7.60 -19.74 5.58
N ILE A 39 -7.18 -18.56 5.13
CA ILE A 39 -7.10 -18.21 3.70
C ILE A 39 -5.68 -18.25 3.14
N LYS A 40 -4.69 -18.69 3.93
CA LYS A 40 -3.26 -18.57 3.60
C LYS A 40 -2.91 -19.24 2.27
N GLU A 41 -3.36 -20.48 2.07
CA GLU A 41 -3.11 -21.21 0.81
C GLU A 41 -3.86 -20.59 -0.37
N LEU A 42 -5.07 -20.08 -0.14
CA LEU A 42 -5.82 -19.36 -1.17
C LEU A 42 -5.13 -18.05 -1.57
N MET A 43 -4.62 -17.31 -0.59
CA MET A 43 -3.83 -16.09 -0.83
C MET A 43 -2.50 -16.41 -1.51
N LYS A 44 -1.86 -17.53 -1.16
CA LYS A 44 -0.65 -18.00 -1.85
C LYS A 44 -0.93 -18.25 -3.33
N LEU A 45 -1.99 -19.01 -3.64
CA LEU A 45 -2.42 -19.27 -5.02
C LEU A 45 -2.79 -17.98 -5.74
N TYR A 46 -3.50 -17.08 -5.07
CA TYR A 46 -3.87 -15.77 -5.61
C TYR A 46 -2.64 -14.94 -6.00
N CYS A 47 -1.67 -14.78 -5.09
CA CYS A 47 -0.46 -14.01 -5.34
C CYS A 47 0.43 -14.66 -6.40
N THR A 48 0.56 -15.99 -6.39
CA THR A 48 1.28 -16.75 -7.43
C THR A 48 0.64 -16.57 -8.80
N GLY A 49 -0.70 -16.59 -8.88
CA GLY A 49 -1.42 -16.32 -10.11
C GLY A 49 -1.31 -14.87 -10.60
N LEU A 50 -1.10 -13.94 -9.68
CA LEU A 50 -0.91 -12.51 -9.98
C LEU A 50 0.49 -12.22 -10.51
N SER A 51 1.52 -12.77 -9.85
CA SER A 51 2.93 -12.53 -10.14
C SER A 51 3.48 -13.41 -11.26
N GLY A 52 2.96 -14.63 -11.39
CA GLY A 52 3.55 -15.69 -12.22
C GLY A 52 4.73 -16.42 -11.55
N ASP A 53 5.09 -16.02 -10.33
CA ASP A 53 6.20 -16.56 -9.53
C ASP A 53 5.70 -17.27 -8.26
N ASP A 54 6.45 -18.22 -7.71
CA ASP A 54 6.09 -18.89 -6.43
C ASP A 54 6.32 -17.93 -5.25
N VAL A 55 5.26 -17.22 -4.89
CA VAL A 55 5.24 -16.25 -3.79
C VAL A 55 4.79 -16.91 -2.50
N SER A 56 5.48 -16.65 -1.39
CA SER A 56 5.07 -17.09 -0.05
C SER A 56 4.15 -16.04 0.61
N VAL A 57 3.26 -16.49 1.50
CA VAL A 57 2.42 -15.58 2.30
C VAL A 57 2.66 -15.82 3.78
N ALA A 58 2.88 -14.76 4.54
CA ALA A 58 3.15 -14.81 5.98
C ALA A 58 2.38 -13.72 6.74
N ASN A 59 2.36 -13.83 8.07
CA ASN A 59 1.74 -12.84 8.94
C ASN A 59 2.68 -11.66 9.19
N SER A 60 2.17 -10.42 9.11
CA SER A 60 2.91 -9.20 9.39
C SER A 60 3.44 -9.11 10.82
N SER A 61 2.82 -9.77 11.80
CA SER A 61 3.35 -9.82 13.18
C SER A 61 4.74 -10.44 13.28
N ASN A 62 5.17 -11.20 12.26
CA ASN A 62 6.52 -11.77 12.18
C ASN A 62 7.59 -10.74 11.75
N LEU A 63 7.20 -9.50 11.46
CA LEU A 63 8.07 -8.44 10.94
C LEU A 63 8.58 -7.47 12.01
N SER A 64 8.25 -7.67 13.29
CA SER A 64 8.65 -6.80 14.40
C SER A 64 10.17 -6.63 14.59
N GLU A 65 11.00 -7.20 13.71
CA GLU A 65 12.46 -7.03 13.67
C GLU A 65 12.97 -6.15 12.51
N LYS A 66 12.13 -5.75 11.54
CA LYS A 66 12.57 -4.98 10.36
C LYS A 66 11.65 -3.78 10.10
N ASN A 67 11.93 -2.69 10.79
CA ASN A 67 11.30 -1.38 10.59
C ASN A 67 11.58 -0.85 9.17
N ILE A 68 10.57 -0.85 8.29
CA ILE A 68 10.59 -0.10 7.03
C ILE A 68 9.21 0.55 6.82
N GLY A 69 9.19 1.89 6.85
CA GLY A 69 8.28 2.79 6.11
C GLY A 69 6.76 2.71 6.35
N TRP A 70 6.16 3.80 6.83
CA TRP A 70 4.71 4.10 6.83
C TRP A 70 3.74 3.16 7.58
N THR A 71 4.22 2.20 8.36
CA THR A 71 3.33 1.16 8.91
C THR A 71 3.36 0.98 10.44
N GLN A 72 2.18 1.04 11.08
CA GLN A 72 1.88 0.27 12.30
C GLN A 72 2.16 -1.23 12.04
N SER A 73 2.59 -1.97 13.06
CA SER A 73 3.10 -3.35 13.02
C SER A 73 2.21 -4.41 12.33
N ASP A 74 0.97 -4.08 11.99
CA ASP A 74 -0.02 -4.97 11.38
C ASP A 74 -0.31 -4.69 9.89
N LEU A 75 0.48 -3.84 9.24
CA LEU A 75 0.26 -3.49 7.84
C LEU A 75 1.01 -4.42 6.87
N PRO A 76 0.48 -4.59 5.65
CA PRO A 76 1.03 -5.47 4.63
C PRO A 76 2.39 -4.97 4.12
N THR A 77 3.34 -5.89 3.87
CA THR A 77 4.66 -5.57 3.25
C THR A 77 5.21 -6.77 2.45
N SER A 78 6.33 -6.64 1.76
CA SER A 78 7.01 -7.74 1.07
C SER A 78 8.53 -7.63 1.06
N ASP A 79 9.23 -8.77 1.01
CA ASP A 79 10.69 -8.88 0.95
C ASP A 79 11.26 -9.30 -0.42
N GLY A 80 10.43 -9.40 -1.47
CA GLY A 80 10.87 -10.00 -2.75
C GLY A 80 10.26 -11.36 -3.05
N LYS A 81 9.95 -12.13 -2.00
CA LYS A 81 9.58 -13.54 -2.10
C LYS A 81 8.38 -13.89 -1.24
N THR A 82 8.16 -13.12 -0.18
CA THR A 82 7.09 -13.30 0.79
C THR A 82 6.25 -12.04 0.86
N ILE A 83 4.94 -12.16 0.73
CA ILE A 83 3.99 -11.10 1.07
C ILE A 83 3.51 -11.33 2.50
N TYR A 84 3.72 -10.33 3.33
CA TYR A 84 3.26 -10.31 4.71
C TYR A 84 1.93 -9.59 4.79
N LEU A 85 0.95 -10.20 5.44
CA LEU A 85 -0.42 -9.71 5.56
C LEU A 85 -0.88 -9.70 7.03
N PRO A 86 -1.86 -8.86 7.40
CA PRO A 86 -2.42 -8.85 8.76
C PRO A 86 -2.94 -10.23 9.17
N ASN A 87 -2.79 -10.60 10.44
CA ASN A 87 -3.30 -11.89 10.95
C ASN A 87 -4.81 -12.02 10.81
N VAL A 88 -5.53 -10.92 11.06
CA VAL A 88 -7.00 -10.86 11.02
C VAL A 88 -7.41 -9.54 10.39
N VAL A 89 -8.36 -9.60 9.47
CA VAL A 89 -9.06 -8.41 8.95
C VAL A 89 -10.52 -8.47 9.39
N ASN A 90 -10.94 -7.45 10.12
CA ASN A 90 -12.32 -7.24 10.56
C ASN A 90 -12.72 -5.75 10.41
N LYS A 91 -12.47 -5.19 9.23
CA LYS A 91 -12.73 -3.79 8.92
C LYS A 91 -14.21 -3.54 8.62
N TYR A 92 -14.88 -4.51 7.99
CA TYR A 92 -16.27 -4.42 7.55
C TYR A 92 -17.18 -5.41 8.26
N GLN A 93 -18.49 -5.13 8.21
CA GLN A 93 -19.53 -6.03 8.71
C GLN A 93 -19.79 -7.23 7.77
N ILE A 94 -19.30 -7.17 6.53
CA ILE A 94 -19.49 -8.22 5.53
C ILE A 94 -18.15 -8.94 5.31
N LYS A 95 -18.16 -10.27 5.51
CA LYS A 95 -16.95 -11.12 5.39
C LYS A 95 -16.27 -11.01 4.02
N ASP A 96 -17.06 -10.99 2.95
CA ASP A 96 -16.54 -10.86 1.59
C ASP A 96 -15.80 -9.53 1.37
N GLN A 97 -16.24 -8.44 2.01
CA GLN A 97 -15.53 -7.15 1.93
C GLN A 97 -14.18 -7.21 2.67
N ASN A 98 -14.10 -7.93 3.80
CA ASN A 98 -12.84 -8.16 4.50
C ASN A 98 -11.89 -9.04 3.68
N PHE A 99 -12.43 -10.01 2.93
CA PHE A 99 -11.63 -10.80 1.99
C PHE A 99 -11.19 -9.98 0.77
N ASP A 100 -12.04 -9.09 0.24
CA ASP A 100 -11.67 -8.13 -0.80
C ASP A 100 -10.54 -7.22 -0.35
N TYR A 101 -10.56 -6.77 0.91
CA TYR A 101 -9.47 -5.99 1.49
C TYR A 101 -8.15 -6.75 1.46
N TYR A 102 -8.12 -8.04 1.84
CA TYR A 102 -6.93 -8.90 1.73
C TYR A 102 -6.38 -8.95 0.30
N LYS A 103 -7.26 -9.12 -0.70
CA LYS A 103 -6.84 -9.11 -2.11
C LYS A 103 -6.26 -7.76 -2.52
N VAL A 104 -6.87 -6.66 -2.09
CA VAL A 104 -6.38 -5.29 -2.37
C VAL A 104 -4.99 -5.09 -1.80
N ILE A 105 -4.78 -5.36 -0.51
CA ILE A 105 -3.49 -5.15 0.12
C ILE A 105 -2.40 -6.09 -0.39
N ALA A 106 -2.74 -7.35 -0.68
CA ALA A 106 -1.79 -8.30 -1.24
C ALA A 106 -1.39 -7.90 -2.67
N THR A 107 -2.36 -7.48 -3.49
CA THR A 107 -2.08 -6.97 -4.85
C THR A 107 -1.21 -5.73 -4.82
N HIS A 108 -1.46 -4.81 -3.88
CA HIS A 108 -0.62 -3.62 -3.75
C HIS A 108 0.83 -3.99 -3.47
N GLN A 109 1.08 -4.92 -2.53
CA GLN A 109 2.44 -5.37 -2.23
C GLN A 109 3.09 -6.06 -3.42
N GLU A 110 2.39 -6.98 -4.07
CA GLU A 110 2.92 -7.66 -5.25
C GLU A 110 3.21 -6.68 -6.40
N ALA A 111 2.34 -5.69 -6.60
CA ALA A 111 2.48 -4.69 -7.64
C ALA A 111 3.71 -3.79 -7.46
N LEU A 112 4.18 -3.56 -6.22
CA LEU A 112 5.45 -2.86 -5.98
C LEU A 112 6.63 -3.64 -6.61
N LEU A 113 6.62 -4.97 -6.50
CA LEU A 113 7.63 -5.83 -7.10
C LEU A 113 7.50 -5.88 -8.61
N GLU A 114 6.28 -6.17 -9.06
CA GLU A 114 5.94 -6.36 -10.46
C GLU A 114 6.23 -5.09 -11.28
N PHE A 115 5.86 -3.92 -10.77
CA PHE A 115 6.08 -2.64 -11.45
C PHE A 115 7.43 -2.01 -11.15
N GLY A 116 8.35 -2.77 -10.53
CA GLY A 116 9.77 -2.48 -10.48
C GLY A 116 10.18 -1.45 -9.44
N THR A 117 9.39 -1.21 -8.40
CA THR A 117 9.72 -0.26 -7.30
C THR A 117 11.11 -0.52 -6.72
N PHE A 118 11.50 -1.79 -6.59
CA PHE A 118 12.81 -2.19 -6.05
C PHE A 118 13.91 -2.35 -7.11
N LYS A 119 13.62 -2.08 -8.38
CA LYS A 119 14.55 -2.27 -9.52
C LYS A 119 15.08 -0.95 -10.09
N TYR A 120 15.09 0.10 -9.29
CA TYR A 120 15.56 1.41 -9.71
C TYR A 120 17.01 1.39 -10.17
N ASP A 121 17.27 1.84 -11.40
CA ASP A 121 18.63 2.15 -11.86
C ASP A 121 18.75 3.62 -12.28
N PRO A 122 19.52 4.43 -11.54
CA PRO A 122 19.71 5.84 -11.87
C PRO A 122 20.53 6.10 -13.16
N LYS A 123 21.02 5.06 -13.85
CA LYS A 123 21.54 5.19 -15.23
C LYS A 123 20.40 5.25 -16.25
N ILE A 124 19.24 4.70 -15.92
CA ILE A 124 18.05 4.74 -16.76
C ILE A 124 17.45 6.15 -16.68
N LYS A 125 17.10 6.69 -17.86
CA LYS A 125 16.47 8.00 -17.97
C LYS A 125 14.96 7.86 -17.78
N PRO A 126 14.32 8.74 -16.98
CA PRO A 126 12.87 8.77 -16.88
C PRO A 126 12.21 9.01 -18.24
N LYS A 127 11.07 8.36 -18.50
CA LYS A 127 10.29 8.55 -19.73
C LYS A 127 9.46 9.83 -19.68
N ASN A 128 9.00 10.20 -18.50
CA ASN A 128 8.19 11.38 -18.25
C ASN A 128 9.03 12.65 -18.42
N ARG A 129 8.56 13.58 -19.25
CA ARG A 129 9.30 14.82 -19.57
C ARG A 129 9.57 15.69 -18.35
N LYS A 130 8.69 15.71 -17.35
CA LYS A 130 8.91 16.46 -16.10
C LYS A 130 9.98 15.76 -15.26
N SER A 131 9.85 14.45 -15.09
CA SER A 131 10.82 13.60 -14.40
C SER A 131 12.22 13.71 -15.02
N LEU A 132 12.33 13.66 -16.35
CA LEU A 132 13.59 13.81 -17.08
C LEU A 132 14.25 15.17 -16.87
N LYS A 133 13.48 16.26 -16.83
CA LYS A 133 14.01 17.60 -16.54
C LYS A 133 14.63 17.66 -15.16
N ILE A 134 13.96 17.08 -14.17
CA ILE A 134 14.45 17.04 -12.79
C ILE A 134 15.69 16.14 -12.73
N HIS A 135 15.63 14.91 -13.26
CA HIS A 135 16.77 13.99 -13.37
C HIS A 135 18.03 14.67 -13.95
N ASN A 136 17.90 15.42 -15.06
CA ASN A 136 19.04 16.10 -15.67
C ASN A 136 19.60 17.22 -14.80
N ARG A 137 18.74 17.95 -14.08
CA ARG A 137 19.17 18.97 -13.10
C ARG A 137 19.97 18.32 -11.96
N LEU A 138 19.43 17.25 -11.38
CA LEU A 138 20.07 16.53 -10.27
C LEU A 138 21.39 15.90 -10.66
N LYS A 139 21.46 15.31 -11.87
CA LYS A 139 22.70 14.76 -12.40
C LYS A 139 23.79 15.82 -12.55
N LYS A 140 23.43 17.05 -12.90
CA LYS A 140 24.38 18.17 -12.98
C LYS A 140 24.91 18.53 -11.59
N GLU A 141 24.02 18.70 -10.62
CA GLU A 141 24.35 19.05 -9.23
C GLU A 141 25.18 17.94 -8.54
N LEU A 142 24.93 16.66 -8.84
CA LEU A 142 25.68 15.54 -8.25
C LEU A 142 27.09 15.36 -8.86
N ASN A 143 27.28 15.64 -10.14
CA ASN A 143 28.61 15.59 -10.77
C ASN A 143 29.59 16.62 -10.17
N GLU A 144 29.09 17.59 -9.39
CA GLU A 144 29.88 18.58 -8.66
C GLU A 144 30.23 18.13 -7.22
N SER A 145 29.71 16.99 -6.72
CA SER A 145 30.01 16.44 -5.38
C SER A 145 30.71 15.06 -5.44
N GLN A 146 31.83 14.92 -4.73
CA GLN A 146 32.75 13.77 -4.78
C GLN A 146 32.44 12.65 -3.76
N GLU A 147 31.21 12.16 -3.65
CA GLU A 147 30.93 11.02 -2.74
C GLU A 147 30.54 9.74 -3.49
N GLU A 148 31.22 8.63 -3.19
CA GLU A 148 31.09 7.37 -3.92
C GLU A 148 30.16 6.33 -3.24
N HIS A 149 29.86 6.43 -1.94
CA HIS A 149 29.34 5.26 -1.19
C HIS A 149 27.89 5.27 -0.64
N ALA A 150 27.10 6.33 -0.78
CA ALA A 150 25.66 6.25 -0.44
C ALA A 150 24.81 5.65 -1.58
N THR A 151 23.77 4.88 -1.25
CA THR A 151 22.72 4.47 -2.19
C THR A 151 22.27 5.70 -2.96
N ARG A 152 22.25 5.67 -4.30
CA ARG A 152 22.06 6.86 -5.15
C ARG A 152 20.81 7.70 -4.77
N PHE A 153 19.82 7.11 -4.11
CA PHE A 153 18.68 7.76 -3.44
C PHE A 153 19.08 8.66 -2.27
N ALA A 154 19.83 8.16 -1.28
CA ALA A 154 20.34 8.97 -0.19
C ALA A 154 21.20 10.12 -0.70
N LYS A 155 21.90 9.98 -1.83
CA LYS A 155 22.62 11.09 -2.48
C LYS A 155 21.68 12.09 -3.15
N VAL A 156 20.69 11.63 -3.91
CA VAL A 156 19.70 12.51 -4.58
C VAL A 156 18.93 13.33 -3.55
N LEU A 157 18.46 12.71 -2.47
CA LEU A 157 17.74 13.40 -1.41
C LEU A 157 18.67 14.27 -0.56
N ARG A 158 19.92 13.84 -0.30
CA ARG A 158 20.88 14.65 0.47
C ARG A 158 21.52 15.80 -0.29
N ALA A 159 21.51 15.78 -1.63
CA ALA A 159 22.18 16.79 -2.46
C ALA A 159 21.30 18.01 -2.78
N ILE A 160 19.99 17.96 -2.51
CA ILE A 160 19.05 19.03 -2.85
C ILE A 160 18.49 19.67 -1.57
N PRO A 161 18.80 20.95 -1.27
CA PRO A 161 18.08 21.68 -0.25
C PRO A 161 16.59 21.81 -0.64
N PRO A 162 15.61 21.47 0.22
CA PRO A 162 15.71 21.24 1.68
C PRO A 162 15.82 19.76 2.13
N PHE A 163 15.78 18.79 1.23
CA PHE A 163 15.85 17.34 1.55
C PHE A 163 17.20 16.92 2.14
N SER A 164 18.26 17.71 1.86
CA SER A 164 19.57 17.61 2.52
C SER A 164 19.48 17.67 4.04
N SER A 165 18.49 18.40 4.57
CA SER A 165 18.28 18.60 6.00
C SER A 165 17.22 17.67 6.59
N ASP A 166 16.47 16.95 5.75
CA ASP A 166 15.35 16.07 6.14
C ASP A 166 15.24 14.88 5.16
N PRO A 167 16.11 13.86 5.29
CA PRO A 167 16.07 12.67 4.45
C PRO A 167 14.79 11.84 4.58
N GLN A 168 14.09 11.95 5.73
CA GLN A 168 12.86 11.23 5.98
C GLN A 168 11.72 11.77 5.10
N LEU A 169 11.54 13.09 5.04
CA LEU A 169 10.59 13.73 4.13
C LEU A 169 10.78 13.26 2.69
N ALA A 170 12.04 13.11 2.30
CA ALA A 170 12.41 12.78 0.95
C ALA A 170 12.07 11.30 0.63
N SER A 171 12.20 10.40 1.62
CA SER A 171 11.65 9.04 1.58
C SER A 171 10.13 9.04 1.46
N ASP A 172 9.47 9.80 2.33
CA ASP A 172 8.01 9.90 2.38
C ASP A 172 7.42 10.39 1.06
N LEU A 173 8.03 11.39 0.43
CA LEU A 173 7.58 11.88 -0.86
C LEU A 173 7.75 10.84 -1.97
N PHE A 174 8.89 10.14 -2.00
CA PHE A 174 9.08 9.05 -2.95
C PHE A 174 8.00 7.98 -2.78
N GLU A 175 7.72 7.56 -1.54
CA GLU A 175 6.69 6.56 -1.26
C GLU A 175 5.30 7.02 -1.73
N ILE A 176 4.91 8.27 -1.48
CA ILE A 176 3.63 8.81 -1.97
C ILE A 176 3.55 8.79 -3.50
N ILE A 177 4.63 9.19 -4.17
CA ILE A 177 4.69 9.25 -5.64
C ILE A 177 4.65 7.87 -6.26
N GLU A 178 5.45 6.95 -5.71
CA GLU A 178 5.59 5.60 -6.22
C GLU A 178 4.32 4.79 -6.00
N ASN A 179 3.72 4.86 -4.81
CA ASN A 179 2.43 4.23 -4.55
C ASN A 179 1.36 4.76 -5.50
N TYR A 180 1.33 6.07 -5.78
CA TYR A 180 0.38 6.58 -6.78
C TYR A 180 0.60 5.97 -8.18
N ARG A 181 1.85 5.87 -8.64
CA ARG A 181 2.16 5.26 -9.95
C ARG A 181 1.69 3.80 -9.97
N VAL A 182 2.01 3.04 -8.93
CA VAL A 182 1.64 1.63 -8.76
C VAL A 182 0.13 1.47 -8.71
N ASP A 183 -0.58 2.27 -7.93
CA ASP A 183 -2.04 2.29 -7.84
C ASP A 183 -2.70 2.52 -9.21
N GLN A 184 -2.18 3.47 -10.00
CA GLN A 184 -2.70 3.70 -11.35
C GLN A 184 -2.48 2.48 -12.26
N LYS A 185 -1.33 1.80 -12.13
CA LYS A 185 -1.06 0.56 -12.87
C LYS A 185 -1.93 -0.60 -12.42
N ILE A 186 -2.21 -0.74 -11.11
CA ILE A 186 -3.13 -1.75 -10.57
C ILE A 186 -4.53 -1.53 -11.16
N ILE A 187 -5.05 -0.30 -11.05
CA ILE A 187 -6.38 0.06 -11.56
C ILE A 187 -6.50 -0.17 -13.07
N ASP A 188 -5.40 -0.01 -13.80
CA ASP A 188 -5.38 -0.26 -15.24
C ASP A 188 -5.20 -1.74 -15.60
N LYS A 189 -4.28 -2.46 -14.97
CA LYS A 189 -3.99 -3.87 -15.29
C LYS A 189 -5.06 -4.82 -14.73
N TYR A 190 -5.46 -4.65 -13.48
CA TYR A 190 -6.31 -5.57 -12.72
C TYR A 190 -7.77 -5.11 -12.68
N LYS A 191 -8.45 -5.15 -13.85
CA LYS A 191 -9.83 -4.66 -14.00
C LYS A 191 -10.83 -5.32 -13.04
N GLY A 192 -10.65 -6.61 -12.71
CA GLY A 192 -11.50 -7.35 -11.78
C GLY A 192 -11.38 -6.90 -10.31
N LEU A 193 -10.22 -6.35 -9.92
CA LEU A 193 -9.99 -5.83 -8.56
C LEU A 193 -10.30 -4.33 -8.43
N ARG A 194 -10.38 -3.62 -9.56
CA ARG A 194 -10.53 -2.16 -9.63
C ARG A 194 -11.56 -1.58 -8.65
N ASN A 195 -12.76 -2.15 -8.59
CA ASN A 195 -13.82 -1.59 -7.75
C ASN A 195 -13.50 -1.75 -6.27
N ALA A 196 -13.05 -2.94 -5.85
CA ALA A 196 -12.60 -3.18 -4.48
C ALA A 196 -11.43 -2.24 -4.11
N PHE A 197 -10.46 -2.08 -5.02
CA PHE A 197 -9.32 -1.20 -4.83
C PHE A 197 -9.72 0.28 -4.63
N ILE A 198 -10.59 0.80 -5.50
CA ILE A 198 -11.10 2.17 -5.41
C ILE A 198 -11.92 2.38 -4.13
N ASN A 199 -12.72 1.39 -3.73
CA ASN A 199 -13.49 1.46 -2.49
C ASN A 199 -12.56 1.57 -1.27
N VAL A 200 -11.53 0.72 -1.19
CA VAL A 200 -10.52 0.79 -0.13
C VAL A 200 -9.81 2.15 -0.12
N GLN A 201 -9.40 2.68 -1.28
CA GLN A 201 -8.79 4.01 -1.36
C GLN A 201 -9.73 5.12 -0.86
N TYR A 202 -11.00 5.07 -1.25
CA TYR A 202 -12.00 6.07 -0.85
C TYR A 202 -12.25 6.05 0.66
N GLU A 203 -12.32 4.88 1.27
CA GLU A 203 -12.47 4.75 2.71
C GLU A 203 -11.27 5.26 3.48
N GLN A 204 -10.05 5.04 2.97
CA GLN A 204 -8.84 5.63 3.55
C GLN A 204 -8.92 7.17 3.54
N VAL A 205 -9.53 7.79 2.53
CA VAL A 205 -9.78 9.25 2.53
C VAL A 205 -10.76 9.66 3.64
N ILE A 206 -11.79 8.85 3.91
CA ILE A 206 -12.80 9.14 4.94
C ILE A 206 -12.20 8.99 6.35
N GLU A 207 -11.44 7.92 6.59
CA GLU A 207 -10.86 7.61 7.89
C GLU A 207 -9.75 8.58 8.29
N ARG A 208 -9.10 9.22 7.32
CA ARG A 208 -8.09 10.25 7.56
C ARG A 208 -8.70 11.48 8.23
N LYS A 209 -8.56 11.54 9.56
CA LYS A 209 -8.95 12.68 10.39
C LYS A 209 -8.22 13.93 9.88
N ASN A 210 -8.98 15.00 9.63
CA ASN A 210 -8.38 16.34 9.53
C ASN A 210 -7.91 16.71 10.94
N SER A 211 -6.69 16.37 11.32
CA SER A 211 -6.16 16.86 12.59
C SER A 211 -6.02 18.38 12.50
N SER A 212 -6.66 19.09 13.41
CA SER A 212 -6.51 20.54 13.58
C SER A 212 -5.11 20.93 14.04
N GLU A 213 -4.25 19.96 14.35
CA GLU A 213 -2.91 20.13 14.89
C GLU A 213 -1.81 20.05 13.82
N LEU A 214 -2.15 19.74 12.56
CA LEU A 214 -1.16 19.67 11.49
C LEU A 214 -0.59 21.06 11.20
N ASN A 215 0.74 21.13 11.06
CA ASN A 215 1.36 22.33 10.53
C ASN A 215 1.02 22.50 9.03
N GLU A 216 1.33 23.66 8.46
CA GLU A 216 0.92 23.99 7.09
C GLU A 216 1.49 23.05 6.03
N ARG A 217 2.70 22.55 6.25
CA ARG A 217 3.37 21.59 5.36
C ARG A 217 2.71 20.22 5.43
N GLU A 218 2.45 19.73 6.64
CA GLU A 218 1.74 18.47 6.86
C GLU A 218 0.32 18.51 6.30
N ALA A 219 -0.39 19.61 6.48
CA ALA A 219 -1.72 19.80 5.90
C ALA A 219 -1.71 19.74 4.37
N MET A 220 -0.66 20.28 3.73
CA MET A 220 -0.48 20.20 2.29
C MET A 220 -0.16 18.77 1.82
N ILE A 221 0.75 18.07 2.51
CA ILE A 221 1.08 16.66 2.23
C ILE A 221 -0.16 15.79 2.39
N GLU A 222 -0.95 16.01 3.44
CA GLU A 222 -2.19 15.28 3.70
C GLU A 222 -3.21 15.45 2.55
N GLU A 223 -3.36 16.66 2.01
CA GLU A 223 -4.23 16.88 0.85
C GLU A 223 -3.66 16.27 -0.45
N ILE A 224 -2.34 16.13 -0.58
CA ILE A 224 -1.70 15.37 -1.66
C ILE A 224 -2.01 13.87 -1.50
N ILE A 225 -1.85 13.31 -0.30
CA ILE A 225 -2.17 11.89 -0.03
C ILE A 225 -3.63 11.61 -0.35
N LYS A 226 -4.57 12.45 0.11
CA LYS A 226 -5.98 12.32 -0.25
C LYS A 226 -6.21 12.35 -1.75
N PHE A 227 -5.48 13.17 -2.51
CA PHE A 227 -5.53 13.13 -3.96
C PHE A 227 -5.04 11.79 -4.52
N THR A 228 -3.93 11.24 -4.01
CA THR A 228 -3.42 9.95 -4.47
C THR A 228 -4.43 8.82 -4.24
N LEU A 229 -5.17 8.88 -3.13
CA LEU A 229 -6.27 7.99 -2.76
C LEU A 229 -7.60 8.28 -3.48
N GLY A 230 -7.61 9.16 -4.49
CA GLY A 230 -8.78 9.36 -5.34
C GLY A 230 -9.63 10.59 -5.05
N LYS A 231 -9.33 11.41 -4.04
CA LYS A 231 -9.99 12.73 -3.87
C LYS A 231 -9.72 13.60 -5.10
N ARG A 232 -10.77 14.28 -5.60
CA ARG A 232 -10.67 15.14 -6.81
C ARG A 232 -11.14 16.58 -6.61
N LYS A 233 -11.90 16.87 -5.55
CA LYS A 233 -12.51 18.19 -5.29
C LYS A 233 -12.41 18.54 -3.81
N ASN A 234 -12.71 19.81 -3.49
CA ASN A 234 -12.79 20.32 -2.11
C ASN A 234 -11.49 20.13 -1.32
N PHE A 235 -10.36 20.48 -1.95
CA PHE A 235 -9.06 20.47 -1.28
C PHE A 235 -8.94 21.66 -0.33
N LYS A 236 -8.46 21.41 0.89
CA LYS A 236 -8.27 22.44 1.92
C LYS A 236 -6.83 22.97 1.87
N ILE A 237 -6.54 23.83 0.91
CA ILE A 237 -5.20 24.41 0.70
C ILE A 237 -5.20 25.89 1.09
N ARG A 238 -4.21 26.31 1.89
CA ARG A 238 -3.99 27.73 2.21
C ARG A 238 -3.65 28.50 0.93
N ARG A 239 -4.16 29.74 0.79
CA ARG A 239 -4.03 30.54 -0.45
C ARG A 239 -2.60 30.62 -0.99
N GLY A 240 -1.59 30.72 -0.12
CA GLY A 240 -0.18 30.81 -0.49
C GLY A 240 0.42 29.57 -1.18
N PHE A 241 -0.15 28.37 -0.97
CA PHE A 241 0.39 27.11 -1.51
C PHE A 241 -0.40 26.56 -2.71
N THR A 242 -1.37 27.32 -3.22
CA THR A 242 -2.27 26.83 -4.27
C THR A 242 -1.54 26.54 -5.58
N LYS A 243 -0.48 27.30 -5.89
CA LYS A 243 0.30 27.14 -7.12
C LYS A 243 1.15 25.87 -7.07
N GLU A 244 1.83 25.67 -5.96
CA GLU A 244 2.68 24.52 -5.64
C GLU A 244 1.84 23.25 -5.64
N PHE A 245 0.70 23.27 -4.95
CA PHE A 245 -0.23 22.16 -4.94
C PHE A 245 -0.68 21.78 -6.36
N LYS A 246 -1.11 22.75 -7.18
CA LYS A 246 -1.50 22.49 -8.58
C LYS A 246 -0.34 21.94 -9.41
N ALA A 247 0.88 22.41 -9.20
CA ALA A 247 2.06 21.91 -9.90
C ALA A 247 2.33 20.43 -9.57
N ILE A 248 2.25 20.07 -8.28
CA ILE A 248 2.42 18.71 -7.77
C ILE A 248 1.32 17.79 -8.33
N ILE A 249 0.06 18.18 -8.23
CA ILE A 249 -1.06 17.41 -8.78
C ILE A 249 -0.91 17.21 -10.29
N GLY A 250 -0.50 18.27 -11.00
CA GLY A 250 -0.19 18.21 -12.42
C GLY A 250 1.02 17.34 -12.76
N TYR A 251 1.88 17.01 -11.80
CA TYR A 251 2.94 16.02 -11.94
C TYR A 251 2.41 14.59 -11.73
N PHE A 252 1.67 14.34 -10.65
CA PHE A 252 1.04 13.03 -10.45
C PHE A 252 0.20 12.61 -11.68
N LEU A 253 -0.60 13.51 -12.23
CA LEU A 253 -1.40 13.23 -13.42
C LEU A 253 -0.60 12.85 -14.67
N THR A 254 0.70 13.20 -14.76
CA THR A 254 1.55 12.74 -15.87
C THR A 254 2.05 11.31 -15.66
N LEU A 255 2.24 10.87 -14.41
CA LEU A 255 2.61 9.48 -14.08
C LEU A 255 1.51 8.48 -14.47
N LYS A 256 0.24 8.89 -14.38
CA LYS A 256 -0.90 8.07 -14.81
C LYS A 256 -0.92 7.78 -16.32
N ARG A 257 -0.47 8.73 -17.13
CA ARG A 257 -0.68 8.72 -18.60
C ARG A 257 0.41 8.00 -19.37
N ILE A 258 1.53 7.73 -18.73
CA ILE A 258 2.72 7.14 -19.33
C ILE A 258 2.85 5.74 -18.72
N ASP A 259 3.30 4.77 -19.51
CA ASP A 259 3.83 3.53 -18.95
C ASP A 259 5.19 3.81 -18.29
N GLY A 260 5.11 4.53 -17.17
CA GLY A 260 6.25 5.02 -16.42
C GLY A 260 6.87 3.93 -15.57
N SER A 261 8.17 4.01 -15.40
CA SER A 261 8.93 3.12 -14.52
C SER A 261 9.20 3.80 -13.17
N VAL A 262 9.84 3.09 -12.25
CA VAL A 262 10.22 3.67 -10.95
C VAL A 262 11.12 4.90 -11.13
N GLU A 263 11.90 4.97 -12.21
CA GLU A 263 12.70 6.17 -12.54
C GLU A 263 11.84 7.43 -12.73
N ASP A 264 10.58 7.28 -13.15
CA ASP A 264 9.66 8.41 -13.24
C ASP A 264 9.16 8.85 -11.86
N SER A 265 9.13 7.97 -10.85
CA SER A 265 8.77 8.31 -9.47
C SER A 265 9.94 8.93 -8.69
N MET A 266 11.18 8.55 -9.04
CA MET A 266 12.42 8.88 -8.31
C MET A 266 12.95 10.30 -8.49
N THR A 267 12.28 11.15 -9.27
CA THR A 267 12.81 12.44 -9.74
C THR A 267 12.02 13.64 -9.24
N VAL A 268 11.53 13.63 -8.01
CA VAL A 268 10.82 14.78 -7.42
C VAL A 268 11.61 15.36 -6.25
#